data_AF-A0AA38B2E7-F1
#
_entry.id   AF-A0AA38B2E7-F1
#
_cell.length_a   1.000
_cell.length_b   1.000
_cell.length_c   1.000
_cell.angle_alpha   90.00
_cell.angle_beta   90.00
_cell.angle_gamma   90.00
#
_symmetry.space_group_name_H-M   'P 1'
#
loop_
_entity.id
_entity.type
_entity.pdbx_description
1 polymer ?
#
loop_
_entity_poly.entity_id
_entity_poly.type
_entity_poly.pdbx_seq_one_letter_code
_entity_poly.pdbx_strand_id
1 'polypeptide(L)'
;LDSMDEKTLRESLKAIGDACRAAGFDPAMQACGEILRSNRDMGLHADSLTPIALRMRDGEWEYPGGIEEPDLSGYDRFITGTDDGGEER
;
A
#
# COMPACT_ATOMS: atom_id res chain seq x y z
N LEU A 1 4.12 -16.67 20.14
CA LEU A 1 3.48 -15.55 19.39
C LEU A 1 3.22 -14.44 20.40
N ASP A 2 4.29 -14.03 21.09
CA ASP A 2 4.22 -13.24 22.30
C ASP A 2 4.31 -11.77 21.92
N SER A 3 3.28 -11.01 22.30
CA SER A 3 3.34 -9.59 22.63
C SER A 3 3.91 -8.64 21.57
N MET A 4 3.02 -7.93 20.86
CA MET A 4 3.39 -6.67 20.19
C MET A 4 4.15 -5.81 21.20
N ASP A 5 5.42 -5.48 20.90
CA ASP A 5 6.26 -4.67 21.79
C ASP A 5 5.49 -3.41 22.24
N GLU A 6 5.54 -3.09 23.53
CA GLU A 6 4.81 -1.97 24.14
C GLU A 6 5.13 -0.63 23.44
N LYS A 7 6.35 -0.53 22.89
CA LYS A 7 6.81 0.57 22.04
C LYS A 7 6.00 0.67 20.74
N THR A 8 5.73 -0.46 20.07
CA THR A 8 4.96 -0.55 18.84
C THR A 8 3.48 -0.20 19.06
N LEU A 9 2.92 -0.58 20.21
CA LEU A 9 1.56 -0.19 20.59
C LEU A 9 1.44 1.32 20.78
N ARG A 10 2.38 1.93 21.52
CA ARG A 10 2.39 3.37 21.75
C ARG A 10 2.53 4.17 20.45
N GLU A 11 3.40 3.72 19.56
CA GLU A 11 3.59 4.34 18.24
C GLU A 11 2.32 4.22 17.38
N SER A 12 1.65 3.07 17.41
CA SER A 12 0.37 2.86 16.71
C SER A 12 -0.73 3.78 17.23
N LEU A 13 -0.87 3.92 18.55
CA LEU A 13 -1.85 4.82 19.15
C LEU A 13 -1.57 6.29 18.84
N LYS A 14 -0.29 6.68 18.81
CA LYS A 14 0.11 8.03 18.41
C LYS A 14 -0.25 8.30 16.94
N ALA A 15 0.05 7.36 16.05
CA ALA A 15 -0.31 7.45 14.63
C ALA A 15 -1.81 7.64 14.44
N ILE A 16 -2.64 6.86 15.15
CA ILE A 16 -4.09 7.01 15.13
C ILE A 16 -4.52 8.40 15.61
N GLY A 17 -3.96 8.88 16.72
CA GLY A 17 -4.26 10.21 17.24
C GLY A 17 -3.92 11.33 16.26
N ASP A 18 -2.77 11.23 15.59
CA ASP A 18 -2.32 12.21 14.60
C ASP A 18 -3.20 12.18 13.34
N ALA A 19 -3.59 10.99 12.86
CA ALA A 19 -4.51 10.83 11.75
C ALA A 19 -5.91 11.39 12.08
N CYS A 20 -6.45 11.10 13.27
CA CYS A 20 -7.72 11.67 13.74
C CYS A 20 -7.67 13.20 13.80
N ARG A 21 -6.56 13.78 14.24
CA ARG A 21 -6.38 15.25 14.28
C ARG A 21 -6.36 15.86 12.87
N ALA A 22 -5.76 15.17 11.90
CA ALA A 22 -5.59 15.69 10.55
C ALA A 22 -6.84 15.50 9.65
N ALA A 23 -7.48 14.34 9.75
CA ALA A 23 -8.51 13.90 8.81
C ALA A 23 -9.91 13.74 9.42
N GLY A 24 -10.03 13.74 10.76
CA GLY A 24 -11.26 13.37 11.46
C GLY A 24 -11.29 11.88 11.83
N PHE A 25 -12.20 11.52 12.74
CA PHE A 25 -12.27 10.17 13.30
C PHE A 25 -12.68 9.11 12.27
N ASP A 26 -13.77 9.33 11.53
CA ASP A 26 -14.29 8.32 10.60
C ASP A 26 -13.30 7.98 9.47
N PRO A 27 -12.65 8.97 8.80
CA PRO A 27 -11.63 8.67 7.78
C PRO A 27 -10.40 7.97 8.36
N ALA A 28 -9.98 8.32 9.58
CA ALA A 28 -8.86 7.65 10.23
C ALA A 28 -9.18 6.19 10.57
N MET A 29 -10.40 5.89 11.03
CA MET A 29 -10.81 4.50 11.34
C MET A 29 -10.97 3.66 10.07
N GLN A 30 -11.48 4.24 8.98
CA GLN A 30 -11.51 3.56 7.68
C GLN A 30 -10.08 3.22 7.21
N ALA A 31 -9.15 4.17 7.31
CA ALA A 31 -7.75 3.97 6.94
C ALA A 31 -7.06 2.87 7.78
N CYS A 32 -7.35 2.82 9.09
CA CYS A 32 -6.89 1.73 9.94
C CYS A 32 -7.42 0.37 9.46
N GLY A 33 -8.70 0.29 9.09
CA GLY A 33 -9.31 -0.93 8.57
C GLY A 33 -8.64 -1.43 7.28
N GLU A 34 -8.31 -0.52 6.36
CA GLU A 34 -7.61 -0.86 5.13
C GLU A 34 -6.19 -1.39 5.38
N ILE A 35 -5.41 -0.70 6.21
CA ILE A 35 -4.02 -1.13 6.50
C ILE A 35 -4.02 -2.51 7.16
N LEU A 36 -4.92 -2.75 8.12
CA LEU A 36 -5.00 -4.04 8.82
C LEU A 36 -5.52 -5.18 7.91
N ARG A 37 -6.31 -4.86 6.88
CA ARG A 37 -6.72 -5.83 5.85
C ARG A 37 -5.59 -6.18 4.90
N SER A 38 -4.83 -5.19 4.42
CA SER A 38 -3.76 -5.41 3.46
C SER A 38 -2.47 -5.96 4.07
N ASN A 39 -2.17 -5.62 5.34
CA ASN A 39 -0.93 -6.05 5.97
C ASN A 39 -1.02 -6.06 7.50
N ARG A 40 -1.54 -7.16 8.06
CA ARG A 40 -1.76 -7.32 9.51
C ARG A 40 -0.46 -7.28 10.33
N ASP A 41 0.65 -7.65 9.72
CA ASP A 41 1.95 -7.82 10.40
C ASP A 41 2.77 -6.52 10.47
N MET A 42 2.45 -5.49 9.66
CA MET A 42 3.26 -4.28 9.53
C MET A 42 2.90 -3.18 10.55
N GLY A 43 1.78 -3.30 11.27
CA GLY A 43 1.33 -2.32 12.26
C GLY A 43 0.84 -0.99 11.66
N LEU A 44 0.32 -0.10 12.51
CA LEU A 44 -0.21 1.21 12.10
C LEU A 44 0.85 2.29 12.30
N HIS A 45 1.47 2.75 11.22
CA HIS A 45 2.47 3.82 11.26
C HIS A 45 1.90 5.15 10.75
N ALA A 46 2.31 6.26 11.37
CA ALA A 46 1.80 7.60 11.06
C ALA A 46 2.05 8.02 9.60
N ASP A 47 3.20 7.61 9.07
CA ASP A 47 3.67 7.90 7.70
C ASP A 47 2.77 7.25 6.64
N SER A 48 2.10 6.15 6.99
CA SER A 48 1.15 5.47 6.11
C SER A 48 -0.30 5.87 6.43
N LEU A 49 -0.65 5.95 7.71
CA LEU A 49 -2.02 6.14 8.16
C LEU A 49 -2.56 7.54 7.84
N THR A 50 -1.79 8.59 8.13
CA THR A 50 -2.26 9.98 7.96
C THR A 50 -2.54 10.32 6.48
N PRO A 51 -1.65 9.98 5.53
CA PRO A 51 -1.92 10.23 4.11
C PRO A 51 -3.10 9.44 3.54
N ILE A 52 -3.37 8.23 4.04
CA ILE A 52 -4.54 7.44 3.63
C ILE A 52 -5.81 8.07 4.19
N ALA A 53 -5.82 8.41 5.48
CA ALA A 53 -6.98 9.04 6.14
C ALA A 53 -7.36 10.39 5.49
N LEU A 54 -6.37 11.20 5.10
CA LEU A 54 -6.62 12.45 4.37
C LEU A 54 -7.26 12.19 3.01
N ARG A 55 -6.78 11.22 2.25
CA ARG A 55 -7.38 10.83 0.96
C ARG A 55 -8.80 10.30 1.12
N MET A 56 -9.08 9.53 2.17
CA MET A 56 -10.44 9.06 2.48
C MET A 56 -11.37 10.21 2.86
N ARG A 57 -10.89 11.19 3.62
CA ARG A 57 -11.65 12.41 3.95
C ARG A 57 -11.99 13.19 2.68
N ASP A 58 -11.03 13.31 1.77
CA ASP A 58 -11.17 14.09 0.55
C ASP A 58 -11.93 13.33 -0.55
N GLY A 59 -12.23 12.04 -0.36
CA GLY A 59 -12.93 11.20 -1.34
C GLY A 59 -12.05 10.67 -2.46
N GLU A 60 -10.74 10.90 -2.39
CA GLU A 60 -9.72 10.60 -3.40
C GLU A 60 -9.01 9.25 -3.14
N TRP A 61 -9.51 8.46 -2.18
CA TRP A 61 -8.90 7.18 -1.86
C TRP A 61 -9.39 6.07 -2.79
N GLU A 62 -8.47 5.57 -3.61
CA GLU A 62 -8.67 4.37 -4.43
C GLU A 62 -7.93 3.18 -3.81
N TYR A 63 -8.61 2.03 -3.72
CA TYR A 63 -8.01 0.81 -3.18
C TYR A 63 -6.93 0.29 -4.14
N PRO A 64 -5.68 0.10 -3.70
CA PRO A 64 -4.58 -0.31 -4.58
C PRO A 64 -4.70 -1.76 -5.09
N GLY A 65 -5.68 -2.54 -4.64
CA GLY A 65 -5.97 -3.87 -5.22
C GLY A 65 -6.94 -3.84 -6.41
N GLY A 66 -7.38 -2.65 -6.84
CA GLY A 66 -8.17 -2.46 -8.07
C GLY A 66 -7.32 -2.05 -9.28
N ILE A 67 -6.00 -2.14 -9.19
CA ILE A 67 -5.12 -1.96 -10.34
C ILE A 67 -5.31 -3.21 -11.19
N GLU A 68 -5.99 -3.12 -12.33
CA GLU A 68 -5.91 -4.14 -13.37
C GLU A 68 -4.44 -4.53 -13.51
N GLU A 69 -4.13 -5.82 -13.42
CA GLU A 69 -2.76 -6.30 -13.58
C GLU A 69 -2.17 -5.58 -14.79
N PRO A 70 -1.01 -4.89 -14.65
CA PRO A 70 -0.45 -4.15 -15.77
C PRO A 70 -0.31 -5.12 -16.93
N ASP A 71 -0.77 -4.73 -18.11
CA ASP A 71 -0.73 -5.61 -19.27
C ASP A 71 0.74 -5.94 -19.62
N LEU A 72 1.18 -7.12 -19.19
CA LEU A 72 2.53 -7.62 -19.41
C LEU A 72 2.70 -8.26 -20.79
N SER A 73 1.66 -8.29 -21.64
CA SER A 73 1.72 -8.89 -22.98
C SER A 73 2.78 -8.24 -23.88
N GLY A 74 3.18 -6.99 -23.62
CA GLY A 74 4.25 -6.30 -24.32
C GLY A 74 5.67 -6.75 -23.96
N TYR A 75 5.87 -7.45 -22.84
CA TYR A 75 7.21 -7.88 -22.37
C TYR A 75 7.70 -9.19 -23.00
N ASP A 76 6.84 -9.91 -23.74
CA ASP A 76 7.22 -11.14 -24.44
C ASP A 76 8.12 -10.88 -25.68
N ARG A 77 8.19 -9.62 -26.14
CA ARG A 77 8.92 -9.23 -27.36
C ARG A 77 10.45 -9.24 -27.24
N PHE A 78 10.99 -9.50 -26.04
CA PHE A 78 12.45 -9.53 -25.81
C PHE A 78 13.00 -10.90 -25.41
N ILE A 79 12.16 -11.89 -25.10
CA ILE A 79 12.63 -13.23 -24.67
C ILE A 79 12.84 -14.17 -25.86
N THR A 80 12.13 -13.96 -26.97
CA THR A 80 12.32 -14.73 -28.21
C THR A 80 13.03 -13.86 -29.26
N GLY A 81 14.27 -13.48 -28.94
CA GLY A 81 15.24 -13.22 -30.00
C GLY A 81 15.42 -14.51 -30.79
N THR A 82 14.64 -14.65 -31.85
CA THR A 82 14.91 -15.57 -32.95
C THR A 82 16.28 -15.18 -33.50
N ASP A 83 17.31 -15.89 -33.07
CA ASP A 83 18.59 -15.95 -33.79
C ASP A 83 18.32 -16.77 -35.06
N ASP A 84 17.92 -16.07 -36.12
CA ASP A 84 17.93 -16.61 -37.48
C ASP A 84 18.48 -15.53 -38.42
N GLY A 85 19.69 -15.77 -38.92
CA GLY A 85 20.17 -15.20 -40.17
C GLY A 85 21.36 -14.24 -40.07
N GLY A 86 22.56 -14.76 -40.29
CA GLY A 86 23.77 -13.98 -40.60
C GLY A 86 24.80 -14.81 -41.34
N GLU A 87 24.52 -15.15 -42.61
CA GLU A 87 25.48 -15.72 -43.56
C GLU A 87 26.47 -14.63 -44.01
N GLU A 88 27.75 -14.75 -43.66
CA GLU A 88 28.82 -14.11 -44.45
C GLU A 88 30.22 -14.73 -44.23
N ARG A 89 30.61 -15.51 -45.25
CA ARG A 89 31.96 -15.86 -45.74
C ARG A 89 32.69 -17.08 -45.20
#